data_AF-A0A9P7QXQ9-F1
#
_entry.id   AF-A0A9P7QXQ9-F1
#
_cell.length_a   1.000
_cell.length_b   1.000
_cell.length_c   1.000
_cell.angle_alpha   90.00
_cell.angle_beta   90.00
_cell.angle_gamma   90.00
#
_symmetry.space_group_name_H-M   'P 1'
#
loop_
_entity.id
_entity.type
_entity.pdbx_description
1 polymer ?
#
loop_
_entity_poly.entity_id
_entity_poly.type
_entity_poly.pdbx_seq_one_letter_code
_entity_poly.pdbx_strand_id
1 'polypeptide(L)'
;MTTMYTSSFFRVSLLFLHVHGGATWKVPHQAFDNIQLPHGHQVPLSTDSDDDLNIYGATSFAGLRTFANLPFVDCFSDENAEGHKYDIAVFGASHDTTTTGRPGARFGPPAIRSGSQRKSPGEWSVYTGRNPLQDWATVVDCGDARLTWLDNTASLKLLDKAHTVE
;
A
#
# COMPACT_ATOMS: atom_id res chain seq x y z
N MET A 1 46.29 32.61 -50.10
CA MET A 1 45.96 33.02 -48.71
C MET A 1 44.46 33.28 -48.66
N THR A 2 43.68 32.22 -48.43
CA THR A 2 43.03 31.83 -47.15
C THR A 2 41.69 32.53 -46.88
N THR A 3 40.62 31.82 -47.28
CA THR A 3 39.27 31.66 -46.71
C THR A 3 38.86 32.46 -45.45
N MET A 4 37.61 32.95 -45.44
CA MET A 4 36.63 32.66 -44.37
C MET A 4 35.19 32.80 -44.89
N TYR A 5 34.52 31.66 -45.09
CA TYR A 5 33.08 31.55 -45.34
C TYR A 5 32.44 31.19 -43.99
N THR A 6 31.64 32.08 -43.41
CA THR A 6 30.99 31.84 -42.11
C THR A 6 29.68 31.10 -42.34
N SER A 7 29.69 29.77 -42.20
CA SER A 7 28.46 28.96 -42.20
C SER A 7 27.84 28.96 -40.79
N SER A 8 26.69 29.59 -40.64
CA SER A 8 25.87 29.53 -39.43
C SER A 8 25.25 28.14 -39.29
N PHE A 9 25.81 27.30 -38.41
CA PHE A 9 25.23 26.00 -38.06
C PHE A 9 24.08 26.20 -37.06
N PHE A 10 22.84 26.06 -37.53
CA PHE A 10 21.68 25.87 -36.65
C PHE A 10 21.81 24.52 -35.95
N ARG A 11 22.07 24.52 -34.64
CA ARG A 11 21.96 23.33 -33.79
C ARG A 11 20.48 23.10 -33.45
N VAL A 12 19.87 22.10 -34.07
CA VAL A 12 18.60 21.53 -33.59
C VAL A 12 18.95 20.62 -32.41
N SER A 13 18.76 21.11 -31.19
CA SER A 13 18.80 20.26 -29.99
C SER A 13 17.51 19.46 -29.92
N LEU A 14 17.58 18.19 -30.32
CA LEU A 14 16.52 17.22 -30.10
C LEU A 14 16.53 16.82 -28.61
N LEU A 15 15.60 17.37 -27.83
CA LEU A 15 15.42 17.04 -26.42
C LEU A 15 14.69 15.70 -26.32
N PHE A 16 15.44 14.61 -26.20
CA PHE A 16 14.87 13.31 -25.84
C PHE A 16 14.42 13.38 -24.38
N LEU A 17 13.11 13.54 -24.16
CA LEU A 17 12.50 13.35 -22.85
C LEU A 17 12.56 11.84 -22.54
N HIS A 18 13.60 11.41 -21.84
CA HIS A 18 13.64 10.09 -21.22
C HIS A 18 12.65 10.09 -20.05
N VAL A 19 11.44 9.58 -20.28
CA VAL A 19 10.51 9.21 -19.21
C VAL A 19 11.09 7.98 -18.53
N HIS A 20 11.85 8.20 -17.45
CA HIS A 20 12.26 7.11 -16.57
C HIS A 20 11.15 6.80 -15.58
N GLY A 21 10.61 5.59 -15.70
CA GLY A 21 10.15 4.77 -14.59
C GLY A 21 9.00 5.34 -13.77
N GLY A 22 7.77 5.01 -14.17
CA GLY A 22 6.74 4.80 -13.14
C GLY A 22 7.25 3.69 -12.23
N ALA A 23 7.38 3.98 -10.93
CA ALA A 23 7.67 2.97 -9.93
C ALA A 23 6.57 1.91 -10.03
N THR A 24 6.89 0.78 -10.64
CA THR A 24 6.00 -0.38 -10.75
C THR A 24 5.72 -0.82 -9.32
N TRP A 25 4.53 -0.50 -8.84
CA TRP A 25 3.96 -1.02 -7.61
C TRP A 25 4.10 -2.54 -7.65
N LYS A 26 4.85 -3.10 -6.70
CA LYS A 26 4.83 -4.53 -6.44
C LYS A 26 3.87 -4.70 -5.28
N VAL A 27 2.62 -5.03 -5.58
CA VAL A 27 1.76 -5.63 -4.55
C VAL A 27 2.54 -6.79 -3.93
N PRO A 28 2.53 -6.94 -2.60
CA PRO A 28 3.25 -8.04 -1.94
C PRO A 28 2.77 -9.42 -2.42
N HIS A 29 1.63 -9.48 -3.14
CA HIS A 29 1.13 -10.67 -3.84
C HIS A 29 0.61 -10.31 -5.23
N GLN A 30 1.12 -10.99 -6.26
CA GLN A 30 0.56 -10.96 -7.63
C GLN A 30 -0.86 -11.56 -7.73
N ALA A 31 -1.40 -12.07 -6.62
CA ALA A 31 -2.77 -12.58 -6.51
C ALA A 31 -3.83 -11.51 -6.81
N PHE A 32 -3.47 -10.22 -6.80
CA PHE A 32 -4.38 -9.10 -7.04
C PHE A 32 -4.16 -8.37 -8.37
N ASP A 33 -3.09 -8.69 -9.12
CA ASP A 33 -2.81 -8.07 -10.43
C ASP A 33 -3.82 -8.48 -11.52
N ASN A 34 -4.47 -9.64 -11.32
CA ASN A 34 -5.36 -10.27 -12.31
C ASN A 34 -6.76 -10.57 -11.75
N ILE A 35 -7.30 -9.75 -10.83
CA ILE A 35 -8.72 -9.86 -10.50
C ILE A 35 -9.53 -9.25 -11.63
N GLN A 36 -9.91 -10.11 -12.57
CA GLN A 36 -11.11 -9.88 -13.37
C GLN A 36 -12.27 -9.59 -12.40
N LEU A 37 -12.92 -8.43 -12.58
CA LEU A 37 -14.06 -7.95 -11.80
C LEU A 37 -15.01 -9.11 -11.40
N PRO A 38 -15.54 -9.15 -10.16
CA PRO A 38 -16.26 -10.30 -9.61
C PRO A 38 -17.70 -10.40 -10.13
N HIS A 39 -17.91 -10.19 -11.43
CA HIS A 39 -19.07 -10.71 -12.14
C HIS A 39 -18.77 -12.04 -12.85
N GLY A 40 -17.58 -12.62 -12.66
CA GLY A 40 -17.23 -13.94 -13.15
C GLY A 40 -17.39 -15.03 -12.10
N HIS A 41 -18.42 -15.87 -12.29
CA HIS A 41 -18.47 -17.31 -11.99
C HIS A 41 -17.73 -17.87 -10.77
N GLN A 42 -18.46 -18.61 -9.92
CA GLN A 42 -17.86 -19.67 -9.09
C GLN A 42 -16.96 -20.53 -9.96
N VAL A 43 -15.65 -20.51 -9.70
CA VAL A 43 -14.71 -21.38 -10.39
C VAL A 43 -14.88 -22.77 -9.76
N PRO A 44 -15.24 -23.81 -10.52
CA PRO A 44 -15.28 -25.16 -10.00
C PRO A 44 -13.90 -25.52 -9.46
N LEU A 45 -13.86 -26.18 -8.30
CA LEU A 45 -12.64 -26.83 -7.81
C LEU A 45 -12.41 -28.12 -8.64
N SER A 46 -12.19 -27.96 -9.94
CA SER A 46 -11.85 -29.06 -10.84
C SER A 46 -10.34 -29.11 -11.01
N THR A 47 -9.70 -30.03 -10.30
CA THR A 47 -8.29 -30.38 -10.49
C THR A 47 -8.21 -31.43 -11.60
N ASP A 48 -7.98 -31.00 -12.85
CA ASP A 48 -7.70 -31.94 -13.94
C ASP A 48 -6.19 -32.27 -14.06
N SER A 49 -5.30 -31.45 -13.49
CA SER A 49 -3.86 -31.74 -13.41
C SER A 49 -3.16 -30.98 -12.25
N ASP A 50 -2.12 -31.58 -11.66
CA ASP A 50 -1.30 -30.94 -10.62
C ASP A 50 -0.45 -29.77 -11.18
N ASP A 51 -0.25 -29.72 -12.50
CA ASP A 51 0.51 -28.67 -13.20
C ASP A 51 -0.25 -27.33 -13.25
N ASP A 52 -1.56 -27.34 -13.00
CA ASP A 52 -2.43 -26.15 -12.94
C ASP A 52 -2.59 -25.58 -11.52
N LEU A 53 -2.00 -26.24 -10.51
CA LEU A 53 -2.06 -25.80 -9.10
C LEU A 53 -1.05 -24.68 -8.84
N ASN A 54 -1.53 -23.44 -8.92
CA ASN A 54 -0.73 -22.27 -8.60
C ASN A 54 -0.51 -22.10 -7.08
N ILE A 55 0.74 -22.18 -6.61
CA ILE A 55 1.15 -21.83 -5.22
C ILE A 55 0.76 -20.39 -4.86
N TYR A 56 0.67 -19.49 -5.84
CA TYR A 56 0.25 -18.10 -5.68
C TYR A 56 -1.28 -17.91 -5.67
N GLY A 57 -2.07 -18.97 -5.88
CA GLY A 57 -3.54 -18.98 -5.73
C GLY A 57 -3.99 -18.88 -4.27
N ALA A 58 -3.18 -18.24 -3.44
CA ALA A 58 -3.41 -18.14 -2.02
C ALA A 58 -4.74 -17.44 -1.77
N THR A 59 -5.63 -18.18 -1.10
CA THR A 59 -6.81 -17.64 -0.41
C THR A 59 -6.42 -16.37 0.34
N SER A 60 -7.37 -15.46 0.56
CA SER A 60 -7.17 -14.15 1.22
C SER A 60 -6.58 -14.21 2.65
N PHE A 61 -6.24 -15.41 3.13
CA PHE A 61 -5.66 -15.70 4.43
C PHE A 61 -4.13 -15.89 4.43
N ALA A 62 -3.45 -15.93 3.27
CA ALA A 62 -1.99 -16.04 3.26
C ALA A 62 -1.32 -14.67 3.00
N GLY A 63 -0.05 -14.54 3.41
CA GLY A 63 0.76 -13.35 3.13
C GLY A 63 0.91 -12.36 4.28
N LEU A 64 1.55 -11.21 3.97
CA LEU A 64 1.73 -10.09 4.89
C LEU A 64 0.35 -9.57 5.33
N ARG A 65 0.15 -9.47 6.64
CA ARG A 65 -1.15 -9.09 7.24
C ARG A 65 -1.27 -7.58 7.33
N THR A 66 -1.67 -6.95 6.23
CA THR A 66 -2.07 -5.54 6.16
C THR A 66 -3.58 -5.37 6.34
N PHE A 67 -4.01 -4.14 6.58
CA PHE A 67 -5.41 -3.76 6.65
C PHE A 67 -6.05 -3.98 5.27
N ALA A 68 -7.11 -4.79 5.23
CA ALA A 68 -7.89 -5.11 4.04
C ALA A 68 -7.05 -5.56 2.83
N ASN A 69 -5.91 -6.22 3.06
CA ASN A 69 -4.94 -6.61 2.03
C ASN A 69 -4.44 -5.42 1.18
N LEU A 70 -4.40 -4.22 1.75
CA LEU A 70 -3.82 -3.03 1.11
C LEU A 70 -2.30 -3.16 0.93
N PRO A 71 -1.72 -2.44 -0.04
CA PRO A 71 -0.27 -2.37 -0.19
C PRO A 71 0.37 -1.79 1.08
N PHE A 72 1.45 -2.44 1.52
CA PHE A 72 2.27 -1.96 2.63
C PHE A 72 3.26 -0.91 2.13
N VAL A 73 3.33 0.21 2.83
CA VAL A 73 4.33 1.27 2.62
C VAL A 73 4.96 1.58 3.97
N ASP A 74 6.28 1.71 4.06
CA ASP A 74 6.90 2.19 5.30
C ASP A 74 6.82 3.71 5.36
N CYS A 75 5.74 4.23 5.92
CA CYS A 75 5.47 5.68 5.98
C CYS A 75 6.25 6.40 7.09
N PHE A 76 7.03 5.68 7.91
CA PHE A 76 7.79 6.28 9.01
C PHE A 76 9.28 6.47 8.69
N SER A 77 9.73 6.09 7.50
CA SER A 77 11.08 6.34 7.01
C SER A 77 11.05 7.33 5.84
N ASP A 78 11.83 8.41 5.98
CA ASP A 78 11.87 9.53 5.02
C ASP A 78 12.15 9.04 3.58
N GLU A 79 13.08 8.10 3.41
CA GLU A 79 13.49 7.58 2.09
C GLU A 79 12.37 6.82 1.35
N ASN A 80 11.46 6.17 2.08
CA ASN A 80 10.37 5.40 1.49
C ASN A 80 9.10 6.24 1.33
N ALA A 81 8.88 7.23 2.19
CA ALA A 81 7.76 8.17 2.06
C ALA A 81 7.89 9.05 0.81
N GLU A 82 9.09 9.57 0.53
CA GLU A 82 9.36 10.47 -0.61
C GLU A 82 9.06 9.83 -1.98
N GLY A 83 9.13 8.50 -2.08
CA GLY A 83 8.86 7.74 -3.32
C GLY A 83 7.41 7.34 -3.54
N HIS A 84 6.56 7.41 -2.51
CA HIS A 84 5.23 6.81 -2.50
C HIS A 84 4.15 7.83 -2.11
N LYS A 85 3.59 8.51 -3.11
CA LYS A 85 2.43 9.39 -2.90
C LYS A 85 1.17 8.57 -2.62
N TYR A 86 0.48 8.89 -1.54
CA TYR A 86 -0.81 8.33 -1.17
C TYR A 86 -1.76 9.45 -0.70
N ASP A 87 -3.07 9.24 -0.83
CA ASP A 87 -4.10 10.17 -0.35
C ASP A 87 -4.54 9.83 1.08
N ILE A 88 -4.55 8.53 1.42
CA ILE A 88 -4.97 8.03 2.73
C ILE A 88 -3.99 6.97 3.22
N ALA A 89 -3.34 7.24 4.34
CA ALA A 89 -2.53 6.28 5.07
C ALA A 89 -3.29 5.70 6.26
N VAL A 90 -3.39 4.37 6.32
CA VAL A 90 -3.89 3.65 7.49
C VAL A 90 -2.71 3.15 8.30
N PHE A 91 -2.58 3.61 9.55
CA PHE A 91 -1.60 3.06 10.49
C PHE A 91 -2.24 2.73 11.84
N GLY A 92 -1.59 1.85 12.59
CA GLY A 92 -2.00 1.47 13.93
C GLY A 92 -1.30 2.29 14.99
N ALA A 93 -2.05 2.70 16.02
CA ALA A 93 -1.55 3.33 17.22
C ALA A 93 -1.73 2.38 18.42
N SER A 94 -0.78 1.45 18.59
CA SER A 94 -0.83 0.41 19.61
C SER A 94 -0.54 0.97 21.02
N HIS A 95 -1.55 1.54 21.67
CA HIS A 95 -1.44 2.17 22.99
C HIS A 95 -2.62 1.83 23.90
N ASP A 96 -2.34 1.48 25.16
CA ASP A 96 -3.37 1.20 26.19
C ASP A 96 -2.92 1.54 27.61
N THR A 97 -1.80 2.22 27.80
CA THR A 97 -1.23 2.49 29.12
C THR A 97 -1.95 3.61 29.88
N THR A 98 -2.88 4.30 29.21
CA THR A 98 -3.78 5.31 29.77
C THR A 98 -5.16 4.75 30.13
N THR A 99 -5.42 3.45 29.92
CA THR A 99 -6.72 2.84 30.28
C THR A 99 -6.87 2.75 31.79
N THR A 100 -7.99 3.23 32.33
CA THR A 100 -8.32 3.17 33.77
C THR A 100 -9.04 1.88 34.18
N GLY A 101 -9.51 1.10 33.20
CA GLY A 101 -10.25 -0.14 33.39
C GLY A 101 -9.47 -1.36 32.89
N ARG A 102 -10.00 -2.02 31.85
CA ARG A 102 -9.39 -3.22 31.26
C ARG A 102 -8.41 -2.81 30.14
N PRO A 103 -7.10 -3.11 30.26
CA PRO A 103 -6.13 -2.87 29.19
C PRO A 103 -6.28 -3.92 28.07
N GLY A 104 -5.50 -3.77 26.99
CA GLY A 104 -5.48 -4.68 25.86
C GLY A 104 -5.66 -3.99 24.50
N ALA A 105 -6.01 -2.70 24.46
CA ALA A 105 -6.19 -1.97 23.21
C ALA A 105 -4.92 -1.91 22.35
N ARG A 106 -3.72 -2.09 22.95
CA ARG A 106 -2.46 -2.20 22.20
C ARG A 106 -2.43 -3.36 21.20
N PHE A 107 -3.24 -4.40 21.42
CA PHE A 107 -3.37 -5.54 20.50
C PHE A 107 -4.45 -5.31 19.42
N GLY A 108 -5.15 -4.17 19.48
CA GLY A 108 -6.22 -3.82 18.54
C GLY A 108 -5.74 -3.75 17.09
N PRO A 109 -4.75 -2.91 16.73
CA PRO A 109 -4.30 -2.80 15.34
C PRO A 109 -3.92 -4.13 14.67
N PRO A 110 -3.06 -4.99 15.24
CA PRO A 110 -2.75 -6.28 14.61
C PRO A 110 -3.96 -7.23 14.54
N ALA A 111 -4.87 -7.17 15.53
CA ALA A 111 -6.11 -7.94 15.50
C ALA A 111 -7.08 -7.45 14.41
N ILE A 112 -7.21 -6.15 14.20
CA ILE A 112 -8.02 -5.55 13.13
C ILE A 112 -7.48 -5.96 11.76
N ARG A 113 -6.15 -5.86 11.54
CA ARG A 113 -5.53 -6.33 10.29
C ARG A 113 -5.84 -7.80 10.04
N SER A 114 -5.68 -8.63 11.06
CA SER A 114 -6.03 -10.06 10.99
C SER A 114 -7.52 -10.27 10.71
N GLY A 115 -8.43 -9.51 11.31
CA GLY A 115 -9.87 -9.61 11.03
C GLY A 115 -10.25 -9.11 9.63
N SER A 116 -9.48 -8.16 9.09
CA SER A 116 -9.73 -7.53 7.79
C SER A 116 -9.30 -8.36 6.58
N GLN A 117 -8.70 -9.54 6.77
CA GLN A 117 -8.27 -10.41 5.66
C GLN A 117 -9.40 -10.89 4.74
N ARG A 118 -10.65 -10.82 5.20
CA ARG A 118 -11.85 -11.09 4.39
C ARG A 118 -12.30 -9.87 3.58
N LYS A 119 -11.50 -8.80 3.58
CA LYS A 119 -11.64 -7.60 2.76
C LYS A 119 -10.47 -7.59 1.78
N SER A 120 -10.71 -7.12 0.57
CA SER A 120 -9.69 -6.89 -0.44
C SER A 120 -9.94 -5.53 -1.08
N PRO A 121 -8.91 -4.87 -1.65
CA PRO A 121 -9.09 -3.60 -2.32
C PRO A 121 -10.08 -3.68 -3.48
N GLY A 122 -10.36 -4.85 -4.06
CA GLY A 122 -11.36 -5.04 -5.12
C GLY A 122 -12.81 -5.26 -4.64
N GLU A 123 -13.07 -5.24 -3.34
CA GLU A 123 -14.41 -5.48 -2.79
C GLU A 123 -15.30 -4.23 -2.78
N TRP A 124 -16.57 -4.41 -3.12
CA TRP A 124 -17.55 -3.33 -3.19
C TRP A 124 -18.67 -3.52 -2.16
N SER A 125 -19.29 -2.41 -1.76
CA SER A 125 -20.44 -2.42 -0.87
C SER A 125 -21.73 -2.63 -1.66
N VAL A 126 -22.45 -3.71 -1.38
CA VAL A 126 -23.72 -4.06 -2.05
C VAL A 126 -24.77 -2.95 -1.95
N TYR A 127 -24.80 -2.24 -0.81
CA TYR A 127 -25.78 -1.19 -0.56
C TYR A 127 -25.50 0.11 -1.31
N THR A 128 -24.23 0.42 -1.54
CA THR A 128 -23.82 1.71 -2.14
C THR A 128 -23.31 1.56 -3.58
N GLY A 129 -23.02 0.34 -4.03
CA GLY A 129 -22.41 0.09 -5.33
C GLY A 129 -20.96 0.57 -5.43
N ARG A 130 -20.33 0.99 -4.33
CA ARG A 130 -19.01 1.65 -4.32
C ARG A 130 -17.96 0.81 -3.62
N ASN A 131 -16.72 0.99 -4.06
CA ASN A 131 -15.53 0.41 -3.44
C ASN A 131 -14.67 1.56 -2.86
N PRO A 132 -14.75 1.83 -1.55
CA PRO A 132 -14.06 2.98 -0.95
C PRO A 132 -12.52 2.86 -0.98
N LEU A 133 -11.97 1.66 -1.18
CA LEU A 133 -10.52 1.42 -1.19
C LEU A 133 -9.89 1.62 -2.58
N GLN A 134 -10.68 1.72 -3.64
CA GLN A 134 -10.23 1.89 -5.03
C GLN A 134 -11.06 2.94 -5.81
N ASP A 135 -11.64 3.91 -5.11
CA ASP A 135 -12.50 4.93 -5.73
C ASP A 135 -11.69 6.11 -6.29
N TRP A 136 -11.55 7.20 -5.52
CA TRP A 136 -10.79 8.38 -5.91
C TRP A 136 -9.44 8.50 -5.22
N ALA A 137 -9.29 7.86 -4.05
CA ALA A 137 -8.13 7.98 -3.17
C ALA A 137 -7.23 6.77 -3.29
N THR A 138 -5.93 7.01 -3.31
CA THR A 138 -4.89 6.01 -3.13
C THR A 138 -4.73 5.70 -1.63
N VAL A 139 -5.12 4.49 -1.23
CA VAL A 139 -5.11 4.05 0.17
C VAL A 139 -3.99 3.04 0.41
N VAL A 140 -3.19 3.23 1.46
CA VAL A 140 -2.06 2.37 1.83
C VAL A 140 -2.11 1.97 3.30
N ASP A 141 -1.47 0.84 3.66
CA ASP A 141 -1.22 0.47 5.06
C ASP A 141 0.23 0.79 5.42
N CYS A 142 0.40 1.65 6.42
CA CYS A 142 1.68 2.13 6.91
C CYS A 142 2.26 1.31 8.07
N GLY A 143 1.57 0.25 8.50
CA GLY A 143 1.95 -0.53 9.68
C GLY A 143 1.65 0.22 10.98
N ASP A 144 2.53 0.10 11.98
CA ASP A 144 2.28 0.63 13.33
C ASP A 144 3.28 1.71 13.72
N ALA A 145 2.74 2.79 14.32
CA ALA A 145 3.55 3.83 14.95
C ALA A 145 4.37 3.23 16.10
N ARG A 146 5.62 3.66 16.22
CA ARG A 146 6.57 3.17 17.24
C ARG A 146 6.24 3.81 18.60
N LEU A 147 5.23 3.28 19.28
CA LEU A 147 4.78 3.78 20.57
C LEU A 147 5.48 3.03 21.72
N THR A 148 5.96 3.77 22.72
CA THR A 148 6.50 3.18 23.96
C THR A 148 5.37 2.87 24.93
N TRP A 149 5.50 1.78 25.68
CA TRP A 149 4.58 1.39 26.75
C TRP A 149 5.05 1.83 28.15
N LEU A 150 6.27 2.36 28.27
CA LEU A 150 6.88 2.71 29.56
C LEU A 150 6.56 4.15 30.01
N ASP A 151 6.30 5.06 29.07
CA ASP A 151 5.99 6.46 29.36
C ASP A 151 4.87 6.95 28.43
N ASN A 152 3.73 7.30 29.03
CA ASN A 152 2.57 7.81 28.33
C ASN A 152 2.86 9.10 27.56
N THR A 153 3.65 10.00 28.14
CA THR A 153 3.97 11.29 27.54
C THR A 153 4.86 11.11 26.32
N ALA A 154 5.90 10.26 26.43
CA ALA A 154 6.74 9.92 25.29
C ALA A 154 5.94 9.21 24.19
N SER A 155 5.04 8.30 24.56
CA SER A 155 4.16 7.59 23.62
C SER A 155 3.30 8.56 22.81
N LEU A 156 2.62 9.51 23.48
CA LEU A 156 1.78 10.50 22.81
C LEU A 156 2.60 11.45 21.92
N LYS A 157 3.81 11.84 22.33
CA LYS A 157 4.72 12.63 21.49
C LYS A 157 5.18 11.87 20.25
N LEU A 158 5.41 10.56 20.35
CA LEU A 158 5.76 9.73 19.20
C LEU A 158 4.58 9.57 18.25
N LEU A 159 3.36 9.44 18.79
CA LEU A 159 2.13 9.43 17.99
C LEU A 159 1.93 10.77 17.25
N ASP A 160 2.22 11.89 17.91
CA ASP A 160 2.19 13.22 17.29
C ASP A 160 3.23 13.33 16.16
N LYS A 161 4.45 12.81 16.34
CA LYS A 161 5.43 12.76 15.24
C LYS A 161 5.04 11.82 14.11
N ALA A 162 4.28 10.77 14.39
CA ALA A 162 3.90 9.77 13.40
C ALA A 162 2.94 10.32 12.34
N HIS A 163 2.15 11.37 12.63
CA HIS A 163 1.22 11.96 11.65
C HIS A 163 1.85 13.03 10.76
N THR A 164 3.04 13.52 11.11
CA THR A 164 3.72 14.61 10.39
C THR A 164 4.65 14.12 9.28
N VAL A 165 4.81 12.80 9.13
CA VAL A 165 5.63 12.22 8.06
C VAL A 165 4.79 12.20 6.80
N GLU A 166 5.11 13.09 5.85
CA GLU A 166 4.52 13.17 4.51
C GLU A 166 5.45 12.52 3.47
#